data_AF-A0A9P6SBF0-F1
#
_entry.id   AF-A0A9P6SBF0-F1
#
_cell.length_a   1.000
_cell.length_b   1.000
_cell.length_c   1.000
_cell.angle_alpha   90.00
_cell.angle_beta   90.00
_cell.angle_gamma   90.00
#
_symmetry.space_group_name_H-M   'P 1'
#
loop_
_entity.id
_entity.type
_entity.pdbx_description
1 polymer ?
#
loop_
_entity_poly.entity_id
_entity_poly.type
_entity_poly.pdbx_seq_one_letter_code
_entity_poly.pdbx_strand_id
1 'polypeptide(L)'
;MPPPPPPPPPPGGGPPPPPPPPGGGPPKAAALPAPSKDRNALLSQIQGGARLKKAVTNDRSAPAVVASKSSGGGGTSLPRPPQIGGASNGGGGGGGGGGAAAASGAPQLGGLFAGGMPKLKSRSGGLDTG
;
A
#
# COMPACT_ATOMS: atom_id res chain seq x y z
N MET A 1 -6.37 77.61 39.56
CA MET A 1 -5.83 76.86 38.42
C MET A 1 -6.93 76.74 37.37
N PRO A 2 -6.66 76.93 36.07
CA PRO A 2 -7.68 76.71 35.04
C PRO A 2 -8.11 75.25 35.01
N PRO A 3 -9.38 74.93 34.65
CA PRO A 3 -9.83 73.55 34.52
C PRO A 3 -9.07 72.85 33.37
N PRO A 4 -8.81 71.54 33.48
CA PRO A 4 -8.14 70.79 32.42
C PRO A 4 -9.00 70.79 31.14
N PRO A 5 -8.37 70.78 29.96
CA PRO A 5 -9.10 70.70 28.69
C PRO A 5 -9.90 69.39 28.60
N PRO A 6 -11.05 69.39 27.90
CA PRO A 6 -11.82 68.17 27.70
C PRO A 6 -11.00 67.14 26.90
N PRO A 7 -11.21 65.83 27.15
CA PRO A 7 -10.54 64.79 26.40
C PRO A 7 -10.91 64.86 24.91
N PRO A 8 -9.99 64.49 24.00
CA PRO A 8 -10.29 64.43 22.57
C PRO A 8 -11.42 63.40 22.31
N PRO A 9 -12.28 63.64 21.31
CA PRO A 9 -13.30 62.67 20.92
C PRO A 9 -12.63 61.36 20.49
N PRO A 10 -13.25 60.20 20.81
CA PRO A 10 -12.72 58.91 20.37
C PRO A 10 -12.65 58.88 18.84
N PRO A 11 -11.59 58.28 18.26
CA PRO A 11 -11.52 58.06 16.82
C PRO A 11 -12.79 57.35 16.36
N GLY A 12 -13.53 57.98 15.44
CA GLY A 12 -14.72 57.38 14.84
C GLY A 12 -14.36 56.02 14.27
N GLY A 13 -15.11 54.99 14.66
CA GLY A 13 -14.92 53.64 14.13
C GLY A 13 -15.00 53.66 12.62
N GLY A 14 -13.91 53.23 11.95
CA GLY A 14 -13.88 53.09 10.50
C GLY A 14 -15.00 52.17 10.00
N PRO A 15 -15.29 52.18 8.69
CA PRO A 15 -16.32 51.33 8.11
C PRO A 15 -16.07 49.86 8.48
N PRO A 16 -17.14 49.07 8.69
CA PRO A 16 -17.00 47.66 9.05
C PRO A 16 -16.15 46.94 8.00
N PRO A 17 -15.31 45.98 8.42
CA PRO A 17 -14.48 45.23 7.49
C PRO A 17 -15.36 44.53 6.44
N PRO A 18 -14.88 44.41 5.19
CA PRO A 18 -15.63 43.72 4.14
C PRO A 18 -15.86 42.25 4.51
N PRO A 19 -16.95 41.64 4.04
CA PRO A 19 -17.23 40.23 4.28
C PRO A 19 -16.10 39.36 3.70
N PRO A 20 -15.76 38.23 4.35
CA PRO A 20 -14.79 37.31 3.81
C PRO A 20 -15.28 36.73 2.47
N PRO A 21 -14.37 36.45 1.52
CA PRO A 21 -14.74 35.83 0.25
C PRO A 21 -15.36 34.45 0.48
N PRO A 22 -16.29 33.99 -0.40
CA PRO A 22 -16.84 32.65 -0.33
C PRO A 22 -15.73 31.60 -0.41
N GLY A 23 -15.46 30.93 0.70
CA GLY A 23 -14.41 29.92 0.79
C GLY A 23 -14.80 28.63 0.09
N GLY A 24 -14.20 28.36 -1.07
CA GLY A 24 -14.10 27.02 -1.64
C GLY A 24 -12.92 26.26 -1.03
N GLY A 25 -13.03 25.90 0.25
CA GLY A 25 -12.05 25.07 0.95
C GLY A 25 -12.20 23.57 0.61
N PRO A 26 -11.16 22.75 0.86
CA PRO A 26 -11.27 21.29 0.74
C PRO A 26 -12.42 20.75 1.59
N PRO A 27 -12.99 19.57 1.26
CA PRO A 27 -14.09 19.01 2.04
C PRO A 27 -13.69 18.96 3.50
N LYS A 28 -14.51 19.58 4.34
CA LYS A 28 -14.32 19.67 5.79
C LYS A 28 -14.05 18.24 6.28
N ALA A 29 -12.85 17.99 6.82
CA ALA A 29 -12.60 16.75 7.55
C ALA A 29 -13.78 16.56 8.50
N ALA A 30 -14.44 15.39 8.44
CA ALA A 30 -15.63 15.13 9.22
C ALA A 30 -15.34 15.57 10.65
N ALA A 31 -16.06 16.58 11.13
CA ALA A 31 -15.82 17.11 12.46
C ALA A 31 -15.94 15.95 13.43
N LEU A 32 -14.91 15.75 14.26
CA LEU A 32 -14.97 14.76 15.32
C LEU A 32 -16.28 14.99 16.08
N PRO A 33 -17.09 13.94 16.32
CA PRO A 33 -18.37 14.10 16.99
C PRO A 33 -18.16 14.84 18.31
N ALA A 34 -19.04 15.82 18.57
CA ALA A 34 -19.00 16.60 19.79
C ALA A 34 -19.01 15.64 21.00
N PRO A 35 -18.28 15.96 22.09
CA PRO A 35 -18.23 15.11 23.27
C PRO A 35 -19.64 14.83 23.77
N SER A 36 -20.04 13.57 23.75
CA SER A 36 -21.35 13.14 24.24
C SER A 36 -21.43 13.34 25.76
N LYS A 37 -22.65 13.52 26.28
CA LYS A 37 -22.90 13.60 27.74
C LYS A 37 -22.38 12.35 28.48
N ASP A 38 -22.28 11.22 27.77
CA ASP A 38 -21.79 9.95 28.27
C ASP A 38 -20.27 9.80 28.23
N ARG A 39 -19.52 10.85 27.83
CA ARG A 39 -18.06 10.81 27.75
C ARG A 39 -17.42 10.37 29.06
N ASN A 40 -17.92 10.86 30.20
CA ASN A 40 -17.37 10.46 31.50
C ASN A 40 -17.59 8.97 31.78
N ALA A 41 -18.76 8.43 31.43
CA ALA A 41 -19.04 7.00 31.57
C ALA A 41 -18.13 6.16 30.65
N LEU A 42 -17.94 6.61 29.41
CA LEU A 42 -17.01 5.97 28.47
C LEU A 42 -15.56 5.99 28.99
N LEU A 43 -15.11 7.12 29.54
CA LEU A 43 -13.76 7.24 30.10
C LEU A 43 -13.56 6.29 31.28
N SER A 44 -14.56 6.16 32.17
CA SER A 44 -14.53 5.17 33.25
C SER A 44 -14.48 3.73 32.72
N GLN A 45 -15.20 3.41 31.65
CA GLN A 45 -15.14 2.09 31.01
C GLN A 45 -13.78 1.82 30.36
N ILE A 46 -13.14 2.83 29.74
CA ILE A 46 -11.79 2.72 29.19
C ILE A 46 -10.77 2.45 30.31
N GLN A 47 -10.89 3.16 31.44
CA GLN A 47 -10.04 2.94 32.62
C GLN A 47 -10.22 1.54 33.21
N GLY A 48 -11.45 1.03 33.22
CA GLY A 48 -11.75 -0.36 33.64
C GLY A 48 -11.22 -1.42 32.68
N GLY A 49 -10.90 -1.04 31.44
CA GLY A 49 -10.43 -1.96 30.40
C GLY A 49 -11.52 -2.90 29.87
N ALA A 50 -11.22 -3.60 28.77
CA ALA A 50 -12.10 -4.60 28.19
C ALA A 50 -11.31 -5.85 27.78
N ARG A 51 -11.87 -7.03 28.05
CA ARG A 51 -11.28 -8.30 27.61
C ARG A 51 -11.61 -8.52 26.14
N LEU A 52 -10.58 -8.56 25.31
CA LEU A 52 -10.73 -8.83 23.88
C LEU A 52 -10.61 -10.34 23.58
N LYS A 53 -11.26 -10.76 22.50
CA LYS A 53 -11.12 -12.12 21.97
C LYS A 53 -9.76 -12.27 21.30
N LYS A 54 -9.25 -13.50 21.23
CA LYS A 54 -8.04 -13.79 20.45
C LYS A 54 -8.35 -13.63 18.96
N ALA A 55 -7.41 -13.04 18.23
CA ALA A 55 -7.44 -12.91 16.78
C ALA A 55 -6.07 -13.32 16.24
N VAL A 56 -6.06 -14.03 15.11
CA VAL A 56 -4.82 -14.31 14.36
C VAL A 56 -4.46 -13.03 13.61
N THR A 57 -3.32 -12.42 13.95
CA THR A 57 -2.81 -11.22 13.26
C THR A 57 -1.91 -11.64 12.10
N ASN A 58 -2.26 -11.23 10.87
CA ASN A 58 -1.37 -11.31 9.73
C ASN A 58 -0.54 -10.02 9.63
N ASP A 59 0.56 -9.96 10.39
CA ASP A 59 1.45 -8.80 10.42
C ASP A 59 2.45 -8.83 9.26
N ARG A 60 2.29 -7.93 8.30
CA ARG A 60 3.19 -7.73 7.13
C ARG A 60 3.97 -6.42 7.21
N SER A 61 4.15 -5.89 8.43
CA SER A 61 4.91 -4.65 8.65
C SER A 61 6.43 -4.86 8.67
N ALA A 62 6.90 -6.12 8.72
CA ALA A 62 8.31 -6.44 8.66
C ALA A 62 8.94 -5.91 7.35
N PRO A 63 10.16 -5.35 7.41
CA PRO A 63 10.84 -4.86 6.22
C PRO A 63 11.07 -6.03 5.26
N ALA A 64 10.76 -5.82 4.00
CA ALA A 64 11.17 -6.73 2.94
C ALA A 64 12.69 -6.61 2.79
N VAL A 65 13.44 -7.46 3.50
CA VAL A 65 14.83 -7.73 3.12
C VAL A 65 14.78 -8.44 1.77
N VAL A 66 14.94 -7.68 0.68
CA VAL A 66 15.57 -8.24 -0.50
C VAL A 66 16.86 -8.86 0.02
N ALA A 67 17.06 -10.16 -0.20
CA ALA A 67 18.25 -10.83 0.27
C ALA A 67 19.46 -10.07 -0.27
N SER A 68 20.02 -9.19 0.55
CA SER A 68 21.31 -8.57 0.28
C SER A 68 22.26 -9.72 0.40
N LYS A 69 22.71 -10.19 -0.76
CA LYS A 69 23.72 -11.23 -0.91
C LYS A 69 24.80 -10.96 0.14
N SER A 70 24.93 -11.87 1.10
CA SER A 70 25.77 -11.74 2.29
C SER A 70 27.06 -10.96 2.02
N SER A 71 27.24 -9.83 2.70
CA SER A 71 28.54 -9.16 2.78
C SER A 71 29.02 -9.22 4.23
N GLY A 72 29.67 -10.33 4.58
CA GLY A 72 30.50 -10.50 5.79
C GLY A 72 31.78 -11.20 5.36
N GLY A 73 32.92 -10.51 5.51
CA GLY A 73 34.15 -10.73 4.76
C GLY A 73 34.94 -12.01 5.03
N GLY A 74 35.77 -12.35 4.04
CA GLY A 74 36.85 -13.34 4.12
C GLY A 74 36.84 -14.35 2.97
N GLY A 75 37.42 -13.99 1.82
CA GLY A 75 37.70 -14.93 0.73
C GLY A 75 37.33 -14.39 -0.65
N THR A 76 38.30 -14.32 -1.54
CA THR A 76 38.15 -13.85 -2.91
C THR A 76 37.37 -14.86 -3.75
N SER A 77 36.04 -14.75 -3.79
CA SER A 77 35.26 -15.47 -4.80
C SER A 77 34.29 -14.51 -5.46
N LEU A 78 34.82 -13.74 -6.40
CA LEU A 78 34.00 -13.08 -7.41
C LEU A 78 33.07 -14.13 -8.05
N PRO A 79 31.78 -13.84 -8.28
CA PRO A 79 30.94 -14.73 -9.04
C PRO A 79 31.52 -14.84 -10.45
N ARG A 80 32.05 -16.01 -10.79
CA ARG A 80 32.52 -16.31 -12.13
C ARG A 80 31.36 -16.09 -13.10
N PRO A 81 31.49 -15.26 -14.14
CA PRO A 81 30.47 -15.14 -15.16
C PRO A 81 30.24 -16.52 -15.79
N PRO A 82 29.01 -16.83 -16.26
CA PRO A 82 28.73 -18.09 -16.93
C PRO A 82 29.70 -18.23 -18.10
N GLN A 83 30.41 -19.35 -18.16
CA GLN A 83 31.25 -19.64 -19.30
C GLN A 83 30.33 -19.86 -20.49
N ILE A 84 30.27 -18.87 -21.39
CA ILE A 84 29.82 -19.08 -22.75
C ILE A 84 30.81 -20.07 -23.37
N GLY A 85 30.37 -21.33 -23.43
CA GLY A 85 31.07 -22.39 -24.15
C GLY A 85 31.02 -22.05 -25.64
N GLY A 86 32.09 -21.40 -26.10
CA GLY A 86 32.40 -21.25 -27.51
C GLY A 86 32.65 -22.62 -28.14
N ALA A 87 32.17 -22.77 -29.36
CA ALA A 87 32.13 -23.96 -30.18
C ALA A 87 33.46 -24.73 -30.25
N SER A 88 33.38 -26.06 -30.14
CA SER A 88 34.11 -26.95 -31.07
C SER A 88 33.58 -28.39 -31.00
N ASN A 89 33.14 -28.84 -32.17
CA ASN A 89 33.31 -30.19 -32.73
C ASN A 89 32.45 -31.36 -32.18
N GLY A 90 31.45 -31.72 -32.99
CA GLY A 90 31.34 -33.08 -33.52
C GLY A 90 30.58 -34.14 -32.71
N GLY A 91 29.40 -34.53 -33.20
CA GLY A 91 28.98 -35.93 -33.23
C GLY A 91 27.71 -36.35 -32.47
N GLY A 92 26.67 -36.72 -33.23
CA GLY A 92 25.53 -37.60 -32.86
C GLY A 92 24.43 -36.94 -32.03
N GLY A 93 23.21 -36.69 -32.52
CA GLY A 93 22.24 -37.64 -33.10
C GLY A 93 21.27 -38.07 -31.97
N GLY A 94 19.95 -37.86 -32.00
CA GLY A 94 19.06 -37.25 -32.97
C GLY A 94 17.60 -37.26 -32.44
N GLY A 95 16.70 -36.62 -33.20
CA GLY A 95 15.24 -36.75 -33.16
C GLY A 95 14.52 -35.98 -32.04
N GLY A 96 13.51 -35.15 -32.29
CA GLY A 96 12.77 -34.84 -33.51
C GLY A 96 11.39 -34.30 -33.10
N GLY A 97 10.96 -33.23 -33.74
CA GLY A 97 9.62 -32.63 -33.63
C GLY A 97 9.55 -31.54 -32.56
N GLY A 98 9.22 -30.29 -32.83
CA GLY A 98 8.57 -29.70 -33.99
C GLY A 98 7.56 -28.71 -33.46
N GLY A 99 7.71 -27.43 -33.82
CA GLY A 99 6.60 -26.49 -33.76
C GLY A 99 6.69 -25.37 -32.72
N ALA A 100 6.78 -24.16 -33.28
CA ALA A 100 6.20 -22.91 -32.82
C ALA A 100 6.92 -22.11 -31.71
N ALA A 101 7.43 -20.97 -32.17
CA ALA A 101 7.81 -19.77 -31.45
C ALA A 101 7.19 -19.63 -30.05
N ALA A 102 8.04 -19.65 -29.04
CA ALA A 102 7.70 -19.21 -27.70
C ALA A 102 7.50 -17.69 -27.72
N ALA A 103 6.29 -17.26 -28.05
CA ALA A 103 5.82 -15.94 -27.68
C ALA A 103 5.92 -15.82 -26.15
N SER A 104 6.64 -14.80 -25.72
CA SER A 104 6.74 -14.33 -24.33
C SER A 104 5.35 -14.26 -23.69
N GLY A 105 5.00 -15.26 -22.89
CA GLY A 105 3.66 -15.38 -22.31
C GLY A 105 3.70 -16.06 -20.96
N ALA A 106 3.68 -15.25 -19.91
CA ALA A 106 3.54 -15.58 -18.48
C ALA A 106 4.57 -16.56 -17.89
N PRO A 107 4.87 -16.49 -16.58
CA PRO A 107 5.59 -17.57 -15.91
C PRO A 107 4.81 -18.86 -16.13
N GLN A 108 5.42 -19.78 -16.89
CA GLN A 108 4.87 -21.10 -17.15
C GLN A 108 4.76 -21.78 -15.80
N LEU A 109 3.54 -22.10 -15.37
CA LEU A 109 3.23 -22.63 -14.04
C LEU A 109 3.73 -24.07 -13.86
N GLY A 110 5.01 -24.34 -14.13
CA GLY A 110 5.69 -25.60 -13.84
C GLY A 110 4.99 -26.85 -14.35
N GLY A 111 4.42 -26.82 -15.57
CA GLY A 111 3.70 -27.97 -16.14
C GLY A 111 2.36 -28.30 -15.48
N LEU A 112 1.87 -27.50 -14.53
CA LEU A 112 0.66 -27.78 -13.75
C LEU A 112 -0.63 -27.81 -14.60
N PHE A 113 -0.60 -27.17 -15.77
CA PHE A 113 -1.68 -27.19 -16.76
C PHE A 113 -1.27 -27.86 -18.08
N ALA A 114 -0.21 -28.69 -18.08
CA ALA A 114 0.23 -29.40 -19.28
C ALA A 114 -0.87 -30.34 -19.86
N GLY A 115 -1.87 -30.71 -19.05
CA GLY A 115 -3.07 -31.45 -19.46
C GLY A 115 -4.33 -30.59 -19.66
N GLY A 116 -4.22 -29.26 -19.73
CA GLY A 116 -5.34 -28.33 -19.81
C GLY A 116 -5.88 -27.88 -18.44
N MET A 117 -6.69 -26.82 -18.43
CA MET A 117 -7.30 -26.28 -17.20
C MET A 117 -8.46 -27.18 -16.75
N PRO A 118 -8.48 -27.67 -15.50
CA PRO A 118 -9.62 -28.41 -14.98
C PRO A 118 -10.91 -27.57 -14.99
N LYS A 119 -11.95 -28.04 -15.67
CA LYS A 119 -13.25 -27.35 -15.75
C LYS A 119 -14.15 -27.74 -14.58
N LEU A 120 -14.84 -26.76 -14.01
CA LEU A 120 -15.83 -27.00 -12.94
C LEU A 120 -17.09 -27.65 -13.52
N LYS A 121 -17.73 -28.52 -12.73
CA LYS A 121 -19.06 -29.07 -13.07
C LYS A 121 -20.09 -27.95 -13.08
N SER A 122 -21.00 -27.96 -14.07
CA SER A 122 -22.02 -26.92 -14.21
C SER A 122 -22.85 -26.77 -12.94
N ARG A 123 -22.94 -25.54 -12.45
CA ARG A 123 -23.90 -25.07 -11.45
C ARG A 123 -24.62 -23.90 -12.10
N SER A 124 -25.94 -23.79 -11.94
CA SER A 124 -26.74 -22.77 -12.63
C SER A 124 -26.15 -21.36 -12.42
N GLY A 125 -25.53 -20.81 -13.46
CA GLY A 125 -24.92 -19.47 -13.46
C GLY A 125 -23.39 -19.39 -13.41
N GLY A 126 -22.64 -20.47 -13.67
CA GLY A 126 -21.16 -20.43 -13.73
C GLY A 126 -20.58 -19.86 -15.04
N LEU A 127 -19.40 -19.23 -14.96
CA LEU A 127 -18.62 -18.71 -16.10
C LEU A 127 -17.84 -19.84 -16.80
N ASP A 128 -17.87 -19.89 -18.13
CA ASP A 128 -17.12 -20.85 -18.95
C ASP A 128 -15.63 -20.48 -19.05
N THR A 129 -14.75 -21.41 -18.71
CA THR A 129 -13.29 -21.20 -18.71
C THR A 129 -12.58 -21.84 -19.91
N GLY A 130 -13.27 -21.92 -21.06
CA GLY A 130 -12.81 -22.70 -22.23
C GLY A 130 -13.16 -24.17 -22.13
#